data_AF-A0A5J4TNT5-F1
#
_entry.id   AF-A0A5J4TNT5-F1
#
_cell.length_a   1.000
_cell.length_b   1.000
_cell.length_c   1.000
_cell.angle_alpha   90.00
_cell.angle_beta   90.00
_cell.angle_gamma   90.00
#
_symmetry.space_group_name_H-M   'P 1'
#
loop_
_entity.id
_entity.type
_entity.pdbx_description
1 polymer ?
#
loop_
_entity_poly.entity_id
_entity_poly.type
_entity_poly.pdbx_seq_one_letter_code
_entity_poly.pdbx_strand_id
1 'polypeptide(L)'
;MYELFPLSVASTIRNKKGIKKIFFSQQDGDDFIVYWLNQLFKEAEQVNADNQYITEACTIDKTIPYSMEVPIVGFNSSRFDISLIISQMQCKDWTISNYIGSPTQAKQVIVHHKKLNLKVKFVDMLTYLQPMELKQAAKDFGDGYDDKKGLFPYEAFNTDNVNEVLSKSEPFTMEDFNSSLQKTKISEKDYQIYLEDAKRFKNRWDYLQFYNEQDTYIMIKPLMTLISLQFKYKIDMFSFMSMAACSNAIKYAKAYEDFDINGVYPNFKDNSQKFYLTENYWQSKVRGYESQDKHQRRDTTNNVQDKDFDYFKQLFKDSNCSICGCKFTFDNKPTLDRIDNSKGHSKNNVLPCCLKWITGGLSNVMHRVNRSGI
;
A
#
# COMPACT_ATOMS: atom_id res chain seq x y z
N MET A 1 17.51 12.34 -24.07
CA MET A 1 16.73 11.83 -22.93
C MET A 1 15.59 12.80 -22.78
N TYR A 2 14.33 12.39 -23.03
CA TYR A 2 13.21 13.32 -22.93
C TYR A 2 12.95 13.60 -21.45
N GLU A 3 13.20 14.83 -21.03
CA GLU A 3 12.91 15.31 -19.69
C GLU A 3 11.44 15.71 -19.62
N LEU A 4 10.72 15.19 -18.64
CA LEU A 4 9.30 15.48 -18.42
C LEU A 4 9.20 16.71 -17.52
N PHE A 5 8.30 17.64 -17.87
CA PHE A 5 8.06 18.86 -17.11
C PHE A 5 6.61 18.94 -16.62
N PRO A 6 6.36 19.41 -15.39
CA PRO A 6 5.01 19.58 -14.89
C PRO A 6 4.34 20.75 -15.62
N LEU A 7 3.24 20.48 -16.32
CA LEU A 7 2.44 21.50 -17.03
C LEU A 7 1.38 22.15 -16.14
N SER A 8 0.68 21.32 -15.37
CA SER A 8 -0.41 21.74 -14.49
C SER A 8 -0.68 20.70 -13.42
N VAL A 9 -1.39 21.11 -12.38
CA VAL A 9 -1.82 20.26 -11.28
C VAL A 9 -3.22 20.68 -10.84
N ALA A 10 -4.09 19.69 -10.64
CA ALA A 10 -5.41 19.88 -10.06
C ALA A 10 -5.53 19.11 -8.76
N SER A 11 -6.40 19.56 -7.87
CA SER A 11 -6.78 18.80 -6.69
C SER A 11 -8.23 19.06 -6.34
N THR A 12 -8.94 18.00 -5.97
CA THR A 12 -10.28 18.08 -5.38
C THR A 12 -10.16 17.79 -3.89
N ILE A 13 -10.47 18.79 -3.08
CA ILE A 13 -10.45 18.74 -1.62
C ILE A 13 -11.87 18.48 -1.13
N ARG A 14 -12.01 17.50 -0.24
CA ARG A 14 -13.24 17.23 0.49
C ARG A 14 -13.01 17.48 1.97
N ASN A 15 -13.78 18.40 2.55
CA ASN A 15 -13.78 18.69 3.98
C ASN A 15 -15.23 18.78 4.50
N LYS A 16 -15.45 19.14 5.77
CA LYS A 16 -16.82 19.23 6.32
C LYS A 16 -17.67 20.34 5.68
N LYS A 17 -17.04 21.35 5.06
CA LYS A 17 -17.73 22.46 4.37
C LYS A 17 -18.20 22.08 2.96
N GLY A 18 -17.64 21.02 2.38
CA GLY A 18 -18.03 20.52 1.06
C GLY A 18 -16.83 20.11 0.20
N ILE A 19 -17.01 20.23 -1.12
CA ILE A 19 -15.99 19.94 -2.12
C ILE A 19 -15.46 21.25 -2.69
N LYS A 20 -14.14 21.38 -2.72
CA LYS A 20 -13.42 22.50 -3.34
C LYS A 20 -12.45 21.96 -4.39
N LYS A 21 -12.41 22.59 -5.55
CA LYS A 21 -11.45 22.29 -6.61
C LYS A 21 -10.41 23.41 -6.66
N ILE A 22 -9.16 23.04 -6.86
CA ILE A 22 -8.06 23.96 -7.09
C ILE A 22 -7.26 23.49 -8.31
N PHE A 23 -6.77 24.45 -9.09
CA PHE A 23 -5.98 24.22 -10.29
C PHE A 23 -4.84 25.23 -10.33
N PHE A 24 -3.67 24.76 -10.74
CA PHE A 24 -2.48 25.59 -10.99
C PHE A 24 -1.80 25.08 -12.27
N SER A 25 -1.16 25.97 -13.01
CA SER A 25 -0.47 25.67 -14.25
C SER A 25 0.76 26.53 -14.43
N GLN A 26 1.51 26.27 -15.51
CA GLN A 26 2.63 27.12 -15.91
C GLN A 26 2.22 28.60 -16.15
N GLN A 27 0.93 28.89 -16.39
CA GLN A 27 0.43 30.26 -16.50
C GLN A 27 0.53 31.04 -15.18
N ASP A 28 0.63 30.33 -14.04
CA ASP A 28 0.78 30.92 -12.70
C ASP A 28 2.25 31.19 -12.31
N GLY A 29 3.19 30.90 -13.21
CA GLY A 29 4.63 31.08 -13.05
C GLY A 29 5.39 29.78 -12.75
N ASP A 30 6.73 29.84 -12.83
CA ASP A 30 7.61 28.65 -12.75
C ASP A 30 7.49 27.89 -11.42
N ASP A 31 7.12 28.58 -10.34
CA ASP A 31 6.97 28.03 -8.99
C ASP A 31 5.54 27.52 -8.68
N PHE A 32 4.68 27.32 -9.68
CA PHE A 32 3.27 26.96 -9.46
C PHE A 32 3.07 25.69 -8.61
N ILE A 33 3.98 24.71 -8.69
CA ILE A 33 3.95 23.51 -7.83
C ILE A 33 4.15 23.87 -6.35
N VAL A 34 5.01 24.83 -6.05
CA VAL A 34 5.23 25.33 -4.69
C VAL A 34 4.00 26.09 -4.19
N TYR A 35 3.33 26.87 -5.05
CA TYR A 35 2.06 27.51 -4.71
C TYR A 35 0.94 26.50 -4.47
N TRP A 36 0.85 25.46 -5.28
CA TRP A 36 -0.08 24.35 -5.07
C TRP A 36 0.17 23.63 -3.75
N LEU A 37 1.42 23.27 -3.43
CA LEU A 37 1.78 22.64 -2.15
C LEU A 37 1.43 23.53 -0.95
N ASN A 38 1.68 24.84 -1.04
CA ASN A 38 1.24 25.81 -0.03
C ASN A 38 -0.28 25.77 0.16
N GLN A 39 -1.04 25.76 -0.94
CA GLN A 39 -2.49 25.69 -0.87
C GLN A 39 -2.97 24.37 -0.25
N LEU A 40 -2.34 23.25 -0.59
CA LEU A 40 -2.64 21.95 0.03
C LEU A 40 -2.42 21.96 1.54
N PHE A 41 -1.36 22.60 2.05
CA PHE A 41 -1.15 22.70 3.50
C PHE A 41 -2.24 23.53 4.19
N LYS A 42 -2.74 24.60 3.56
CA LYS A 42 -3.88 25.37 4.10
C LYS A 42 -5.15 24.53 4.16
N GLU A 43 -5.43 23.75 3.11
CA GLU A 43 -6.58 22.85 3.11
C GLU A 43 -6.41 21.71 4.12
N ALA A 44 -5.20 21.18 4.28
CA ALA A 44 -4.87 20.14 5.25
C ALA A 44 -5.07 20.63 6.70
N GLU A 45 -4.77 21.90 6.99
CA GLU A 45 -5.07 22.51 8.29
C GLU A 45 -6.57 22.43 8.60
N GLN A 46 -7.42 22.81 7.64
CA GLN A 46 -8.88 22.73 7.80
C GLN A 46 -9.35 21.28 7.95
N VAL A 47 -8.82 20.34 7.16
CA VAL A 47 -9.17 18.91 7.28
C VAL A 47 -8.77 18.35 8.65
N ASN A 48 -7.61 18.73 9.18
CA ASN A 48 -7.19 18.33 10.53
C ASN A 48 -8.08 18.94 11.60
N ALA A 49 -8.46 20.21 11.48
CA ALA A 49 -9.40 20.85 12.41
C ALA A 49 -10.77 20.16 12.38
N ASP A 50 -11.25 19.81 11.19
CA ASP A 50 -12.51 19.12 10.99
C ASP A 50 -12.52 17.72 11.63
N ASN A 51 -11.38 17.03 11.66
CA ASN A 51 -11.29 15.64 12.11
C ASN A 51 -10.80 15.49 13.57
N GLN A 52 -10.73 16.58 14.33
CA GLN A 52 -10.42 16.50 15.76
C GLN A 52 -11.43 15.66 16.52
N TYR A 53 -10.95 14.97 17.56
CA TYR A 53 -11.81 14.15 18.40
C TYR A 53 -12.74 15.04 19.24
N ILE A 54 -14.04 14.80 19.14
CA ILE A 54 -15.06 15.55 19.87
C ILE A 54 -15.59 14.63 20.98
N THR A 55 -15.51 15.11 22.23
CA THR A 55 -16.10 14.44 23.40
C THR A 55 -17.63 14.39 23.31
N GLU A 56 -18.29 13.56 24.13
CA GLU A 56 -19.76 13.55 24.25
C GLU A 56 -20.35 14.93 24.58
N ALA A 57 -19.60 15.79 25.27
CA ALA A 57 -19.98 17.17 25.58
C ALA A 57 -19.84 18.15 24.38
N CYS A 58 -19.62 17.65 23.17
CA CYS A 58 -19.39 18.44 21.94
C CYS A 58 -18.17 19.38 22.01
N THR A 59 -17.22 19.12 22.90
CA THR A 59 -15.94 19.85 22.98
C THR A 59 -14.77 19.05 22.41
N ILE A 60 -13.70 19.73 21.99
CA ILE A 60 -12.47 19.08 21.51
C ILE A 60 -11.79 18.35 22.68
N ASP A 61 -11.52 17.07 22.51
CA ASP A 61 -10.73 16.30 23.46
C ASP A 61 -9.25 16.67 23.34
N LYS A 62 -8.76 17.48 24.29
CA LYS A 62 -7.35 17.92 24.36
C LYS A 62 -6.42 16.86 24.94
N THR A 63 -6.94 15.77 25.48
CA THR A 63 -6.14 14.69 26.08
C THR A 63 -5.59 13.72 25.04
N ILE A 64 -6.23 13.64 23.87
CA ILE A 64 -5.79 12.83 22.74
C ILE A 64 -4.95 13.71 21.81
N PRO A 65 -3.62 13.47 21.69
CA PRO A 65 -2.79 14.21 20.76
C PRO A 65 -3.23 13.90 19.33
N TYR A 66 -3.87 14.85 18.66
CA TYR A 66 -4.29 14.69 17.28
C TYR A 66 -3.17 15.15 16.34
N SER A 67 -2.43 14.19 15.78
CA SER A 67 -1.38 14.44 14.77
C SER A 67 -1.56 13.47 13.60
N MET A 68 -2.66 13.61 12.86
CA MET A 68 -2.87 12.82 11.66
C MET A 68 -2.19 13.42 10.43
N GLU A 69 -1.71 12.52 9.58
CA GLU A 69 -1.23 12.82 8.25
C GLU A 69 -2.44 12.96 7.32
N VAL A 70 -2.64 14.13 6.72
CA VAL A 70 -3.73 14.33 5.78
C VAL A 70 -3.39 13.62 4.46
N PRO A 71 -4.18 12.62 4.01
CA PRO A 71 -3.87 11.88 2.79
C PRO A 71 -4.15 12.74 1.55
N ILE A 72 -3.18 12.77 0.64
CA ILE A 72 -3.29 13.31 -0.72
C ILE A 72 -3.16 12.13 -1.66
N VAL A 73 -4.23 11.84 -2.40
CA VAL A 73 -4.33 10.61 -3.19
C VAL A 73 -4.28 10.95 -4.68
N GLY A 74 -3.27 10.43 -5.37
CA GLY A 74 -3.20 10.43 -6.83
C GLY A 74 -3.61 9.08 -7.42
N PHE A 75 -3.73 9.00 -8.75
CA PHE A 75 -4.05 7.76 -9.45
C PHE A 75 -2.90 7.37 -10.37
N ASN A 76 -2.25 6.23 -10.11
CA ASN A 76 -1.02 5.84 -10.79
C ASN A 76 0.13 6.86 -10.62
N SER A 77 0.05 7.66 -9.56
CA SER A 77 0.97 8.77 -9.27
C SER A 77 2.31 8.32 -8.71
N SER A 78 2.39 7.10 -8.16
CA SER A 78 3.61 6.58 -7.53
C SER A 78 4.77 6.47 -8.51
N ARG A 79 4.49 6.25 -9.80
CA ARG A 79 5.52 6.00 -10.82
C ARG A 79 6.02 7.27 -11.50
N PHE A 80 5.14 8.23 -11.76
CA PHE A 80 5.44 9.38 -12.61
C PHE A 80 5.25 10.71 -11.88
N ASP A 81 4.07 10.96 -11.34
CA ASP A 81 3.75 12.30 -10.83
C ASP A 81 4.64 12.69 -9.66
N ILE A 82 4.81 11.79 -8.68
CA ILE A 82 5.60 12.10 -7.48
C ILE A 82 7.07 12.35 -7.83
N SER A 83 7.65 11.60 -8.78
CA SER A 83 9.04 11.80 -9.17
C SER A 83 9.26 13.14 -9.87
N LEU A 84 8.25 13.67 -10.57
CA LEU A 84 8.29 15.01 -11.20
C LEU A 84 8.30 16.15 -10.18
N ILE A 85 7.65 15.95 -9.03
CA ILE A 85 7.44 17.02 -8.04
C ILE A 85 8.27 16.84 -6.75
N ILE A 86 9.08 15.78 -6.64
CA ILE A 86 9.76 15.41 -5.40
C ILE A 86 10.79 16.46 -4.96
N SER A 87 11.42 17.15 -5.92
CA SER A 87 12.40 18.21 -5.61
C SER A 87 11.71 19.43 -4.98
N GLN A 88 10.48 19.74 -5.39
CA GLN A 88 9.66 20.82 -4.81
C GLN A 88 9.05 20.44 -3.44
N MET A 89 9.03 19.15 -3.09
CA MET A 89 8.65 18.67 -1.75
C MET A 89 9.74 18.87 -0.68
N GLN A 90 10.86 19.51 -1.04
CA GLN A 90 11.88 19.93 -0.09
C GLN A 90 12.19 21.42 -0.28
N CYS A 91 11.83 22.23 0.70
CA CYS A 91 12.13 23.66 0.67
C CYS A 91 12.39 24.21 2.08
N LYS A 92 12.45 25.55 2.20
CA LYS A 92 12.63 26.21 3.49
C LYS A 92 11.46 25.93 4.46
N ASP A 93 10.22 25.84 3.96
CA ASP A 93 9.00 25.74 4.78
C ASP A 93 8.56 24.29 5.07
N TRP A 94 8.92 23.31 4.23
CA TRP A 94 8.59 21.90 4.44
C TRP A 94 9.72 20.94 4.01
N THR A 95 9.67 19.72 4.53
CA THR A 95 10.65 18.66 4.28
C THR A 95 9.98 17.30 4.16
N ILE A 96 10.55 16.43 3.34
CA ILE A 96 10.15 15.02 3.30
C ILE A 96 10.59 14.36 4.62
N SER A 97 9.63 13.96 5.45
CA SER A 97 9.89 13.29 6.73
C SER A 97 9.94 11.77 6.58
N ASN A 98 9.29 11.22 5.56
CA ASN A 98 9.31 9.79 5.27
C ASN A 98 9.11 9.55 3.76
N TYR A 99 9.84 8.59 3.22
CA TYR A 99 9.74 8.16 1.83
C TYR A 99 9.75 6.63 1.79
N ILE A 100 8.74 6.05 1.16
CA ILE A 100 8.62 4.61 0.97
C ILE A 100 8.49 4.34 -0.51
N GLY A 101 9.40 3.54 -1.06
CA GLY A 101 9.41 3.20 -2.46
C GLY A 101 10.79 2.89 -2.98
N SER A 102 10.89 2.70 -4.30
CA SER A 102 12.16 2.75 -5.02
C SER A 102 12.37 4.17 -5.56
N PRO A 103 13.57 4.49 -6.08
CA PRO A 103 13.78 5.75 -6.81
C PRO A 103 12.86 5.95 -8.02
N THR A 104 12.32 4.86 -8.57
CA THR A 104 11.42 4.85 -9.74
C THR A 104 9.95 4.73 -9.39
N GLN A 105 9.61 4.42 -8.13
CA GLN A 105 8.24 4.25 -7.67
C GLN A 105 8.12 4.66 -6.21
N ALA A 106 7.61 5.87 -5.99
CA ALA A 106 7.30 6.44 -4.69
C ALA A 106 5.92 5.96 -4.23
N LYS A 107 5.85 4.85 -3.48
CA LYS A 107 4.59 4.30 -2.97
C LYS A 107 3.91 5.23 -1.96
N GLN A 108 4.73 5.88 -1.12
CA GLN A 108 4.26 6.83 -0.14
C GLN A 108 5.33 7.90 0.11
N VAL A 109 4.91 9.17 0.18
CA VAL A 109 5.78 10.28 0.58
C VAL A 109 5.06 11.11 1.63
N ILE A 110 5.69 11.32 2.78
CA ILE A 110 5.16 12.18 3.84
C ILE A 110 5.96 13.47 3.85
N VAL A 111 5.27 14.58 3.66
CA VAL A 111 5.85 15.93 3.67
C VAL A 111 5.39 16.63 4.94
N HIS A 112 6.35 17.12 5.71
CA HIS A 112 6.14 17.79 6.99
C HIS A 112 6.39 19.29 6.84
N HIS A 113 5.38 20.10 7.16
CA HIS A 113 5.50 21.54 7.22
C HIS A 113 6.16 21.94 8.56
N LYS A 114 7.35 22.56 8.48
CA LYS A 114 8.22 22.80 9.64
C LYS A 114 7.59 23.72 10.68
N LYS A 115 6.90 24.78 10.24
CA LYS A 115 6.27 25.78 11.13
C LYS A 115 4.90 25.35 11.69
N LEU A 116 4.00 24.88 10.81
CA LEU A 116 2.64 24.49 11.19
C LEU A 116 2.57 23.14 11.91
N ASN A 117 3.67 22.37 11.93
CA ASN A 117 3.70 21.01 12.43
C ASN A 117 2.63 20.08 11.81
N LEU A 118 2.25 20.36 10.56
CA LEU A 118 1.29 19.58 9.78
C LEU A 118 2.00 18.61 8.85
N LYS A 119 1.43 17.42 8.68
CA LYS A 119 1.94 16.41 7.75
C LYS A 119 0.89 16.10 6.70
N VAL A 120 1.32 16.05 5.45
CA VAL A 120 0.52 15.53 4.34
C VAL A 120 1.18 14.26 3.82
N LYS A 121 0.36 13.27 3.47
CA LYS A 121 0.82 11.96 3.01
C LYS A 121 0.34 11.72 1.58
N PHE A 122 1.28 11.77 0.64
CA PHE A 122 1.04 11.41 -0.75
C PHE A 122 1.02 9.90 -0.88
N VAL A 123 -0.07 9.38 -1.44
CA VAL A 123 -0.28 7.95 -1.71
C VAL A 123 -0.93 7.77 -3.08
N ASP A 124 -0.74 6.59 -3.65
CA ASP A 124 -1.35 6.19 -4.92
C ASP A 124 -2.57 5.32 -4.66
N MET A 125 -3.71 5.67 -5.26
CA MET A 125 -4.95 4.91 -5.17
C MET A 125 -4.79 3.47 -5.64
N LEU A 126 -3.93 3.21 -6.63
CA LEU A 126 -3.63 1.85 -7.11
C LEU A 126 -2.91 0.98 -6.08
N THR A 127 -2.47 1.55 -4.96
CA THR A 127 -1.97 0.78 -3.81
C THR A 127 -3.08 0.00 -3.10
N TYR A 128 -4.34 0.45 -3.28
CA TYR A 128 -5.53 -0.13 -2.67
C TYR A 128 -6.44 -0.86 -3.68
N LEU A 129 -6.10 -0.79 -4.97
CA LEU A 129 -6.85 -1.39 -6.07
C LEU A 129 -5.98 -2.36 -6.86
N GLN A 130 -6.62 -3.24 -7.64
CA GLN A 130 -5.92 -3.92 -8.71
C GLN A 130 -5.54 -2.92 -9.81
N PRO A 131 -4.43 -3.13 -10.55
CA PRO A 131 -4.08 -2.25 -11.67
C PRO A 131 -5.24 -2.11 -12.65
N MET A 132 -5.77 -0.90 -12.80
CA MET A 132 -6.90 -0.59 -13.67
C MET A 132 -6.89 0.89 -14.07
N GLU A 133 -7.69 1.22 -15.09
CA GLU A 133 -7.90 2.60 -15.52
C GLU A 133 -8.82 3.37 -14.57
N LEU A 134 -8.61 4.69 -14.44
CA LEU A 134 -9.44 5.54 -13.60
C LEU A 134 -10.93 5.46 -13.99
N LYS A 135 -11.21 5.40 -15.29
CA LYS A 135 -12.58 5.23 -15.82
C LYS A 135 -13.24 3.94 -15.32
N GLN A 136 -12.46 2.86 -15.21
CA GLN A 136 -12.94 1.57 -14.72
C GLN A 136 -13.14 1.62 -13.20
N ALA A 137 -12.21 2.22 -12.45
CA ALA A 137 -12.37 2.41 -11.01
C ALA A 137 -13.61 3.26 -10.66
N ALA A 138 -13.86 4.34 -11.42
CA ALA A 138 -15.05 5.17 -11.28
C ALA A 138 -16.35 4.39 -11.54
N LYS A 139 -16.32 3.47 -12.52
CA LYS A 139 -17.46 2.60 -12.84
C LYS A 139 -17.71 1.54 -11.77
N ASP A 140 -16.65 0.88 -11.28
CA ASP A 140 -16.77 -0.26 -10.37
C ASP A 140 -17.06 0.14 -8.92
N PHE A 141 -16.56 1.31 -8.50
CA PHE A 141 -16.68 1.80 -7.12
C PHE A 141 -17.52 3.08 -7.00
N GLY A 142 -18.06 3.58 -8.10
CA GLY A 142 -19.05 4.65 -8.14
C GLY A 142 -20.49 4.13 -8.09
N ASP A 143 -21.44 5.04 -8.32
CA ASP A 143 -22.89 4.80 -8.31
C ASP A 143 -23.49 4.62 -9.73
N GLY A 144 -22.64 4.53 -10.75
CA GLY A 144 -23.04 4.34 -12.15
C GLY A 144 -23.59 5.60 -12.84
N TYR A 145 -23.61 6.77 -12.19
CA TYR A 145 -24.09 8.04 -12.75
C TYR A 145 -22.98 8.97 -13.26
N ASP A 146 -23.30 9.64 -14.38
CA ASP A 146 -22.70 10.69 -15.25
C ASP A 146 -21.36 11.42 -14.98
N ASP A 147 -20.57 11.08 -13.98
CA ASP A 147 -19.21 11.64 -13.81
C ASP A 147 -18.25 10.93 -14.79
N LYS A 148 -18.39 11.22 -16.08
CA LYS A 148 -17.60 10.61 -17.16
C LYS A 148 -16.21 11.21 -17.17
N LYS A 149 -15.19 10.34 -17.11
CA LYS A 149 -13.82 10.70 -17.47
C LYS A 149 -13.84 11.38 -18.85
N GLY A 150 -13.35 12.62 -18.91
CA GLY A 150 -13.27 13.38 -20.14
C GLY A 150 -12.26 12.77 -21.13
N LEU A 151 -12.10 13.42 -22.28
CA LEU A 151 -11.14 13.02 -23.30
C LEU A 151 -10.11 14.13 -23.48
N PHE A 152 -8.82 13.82 -23.40
CA PHE A 152 -7.77 14.80 -23.58
C PHE A 152 -6.66 14.26 -24.49
N PRO A 153 -6.17 15.04 -25.47
CA PRO A 153 -5.13 14.59 -26.39
C PRO A 153 -3.75 14.88 -25.82
N TYR A 154 -3.19 13.89 -25.10
CA TYR A 154 -1.91 14.00 -24.40
C TYR A 154 -0.68 14.22 -25.30
N GLU A 155 -0.77 13.80 -26.57
CA GLU A 155 0.35 13.86 -27.53
C GLU A 155 0.24 15.05 -28.51
N ALA A 156 -0.75 15.94 -28.34
CA ALA A 156 -1.02 17.05 -29.27
C ALA A 156 -0.05 18.23 -29.18
N PHE A 157 0.75 18.29 -28.10
CA PHE A 157 1.70 19.37 -27.87
C PHE A 157 2.91 18.86 -27.07
N ASN A 158 3.94 19.69 -27.02
CA ASN A 158 5.18 19.46 -26.27
C ASN A 158 5.62 20.75 -25.59
N THR A 159 6.77 20.72 -24.91
CA THR A 159 7.33 21.86 -24.16
C THR A 159 7.52 23.11 -25.02
N ASP A 160 7.75 22.96 -26.32
CA ASP A 160 8.13 24.07 -27.20
C ASP A 160 6.91 24.82 -27.72
N ASN A 161 5.77 24.13 -27.88
CA ASN A 161 4.56 24.70 -28.48
C ASN A 161 3.33 24.72 -27.55
N VAL A 162 3.45 24.25 -26.31
CA VAL A 162 2.30 24.12 -25.38
C VAL A 162 1.49 25.41 -25.25
N ASN A 163 2.15 26.55 -25.11
CA ASN A 163 1.46 27.85 -24.98
C ASN A 163 0.72 28.24 -26.25
N GLU A 164 1.30 27.98 -27.43
CA GLU A 164 0.66 28.26 -28.71
C GLU A 164 -0.56 27.34 -28.90
N VAL A 165 -0.39 26.04 -28.69
CA VAL A 165 -1.44 25.03 -28.92
C VAL A 165 -2.59 25.23 -27.96
N LEU A 166 -2.34 25.47 -26.67
CA LEU A 166 -3.39 25.59 -25.66
C LEU A 166 -4.11 26.96 -25.67
N SER A 167 -3.50 27.99 -26.26
CA SER A 167 -4.15 29.31 -26.39
C SER A 167 -5.18 29.40 -27.51
N LYS A 168 -5.24 28.39 -28.39
CA LYS A 168 -6.20 28.35 -29.50
C LYS A 168 -7.63 28.15 -28.99
N SER A 169 -8.55 28.85 -29.65
CA SER A 169 -10.00 28.75 -29.40
C SER A 169 -10.69 27.65 -30.20
N GLU A 170 -10.08 27.19 -31.31
CA GLU A 170 -10.58 26.03 -32.03
C GLU A 170 -10.37 24.73 -31.23
N PRO A 171 -11.26 23.73 -31.34
CA PRO A 171 -11.06 22.43 -30.71
C PRO A 171 -9.83 21.72 -31.31
N PHE A 172 -9.22 20.81 -30.56
CA PHE A 172 -8.31 19.77 -31.09
C PHE A 172 -8.96 18.98 -32.23
N THR A 173 -8.16 18.58 -33.22
CA THR A 173 -8.63 17.74 -34.32
C THR A 173 -8.75 16.29 -33.86
N MET A 174 -9.37 15.45 -34.68
CA MET A 174 -9.48 14.01 -34.35
C MET A 174 -8.11 13.32 -34.36
N GLU A 175 -7.15 13.78 -35.19
CA GLU A 175 -5.81 13.18 -35.21
C GLU A 175 -5.00 13.48 -33.95
N ASP A 176 -5.26 14.60 -33.29
CA ASP A 176 -4.59 14.99 -32.04
C ASP A 176 -4.78 13.95 -30.92
N PHE A 177 -5.85 13.15 -30.97
CA PHE A 177 -6.15 12.08 -30.01
C PHE A 177 -5.48 10.73 -30.32
N ASN A 178 -4.72 10.62 -31.42
CA ASN A 178 -4.01 9.38 -31.72
C ASN A 178 -2.88 9.17 -30.71
N SER A 179 -2.83 7.99 -30.08
CA SER A 179 -1.71 7.64 -29.20
C SER A 179 -0.67 6.82 -29.95
N SER A 180 0.55 7.34 -30.06
CA SER A 180 1.70 6.60 -30.58
C SER A 180 2.13 5.48 -29.64
N LEU A 181 2.00 5.69 -28.32
CA LEU A 181 2.35 4.72 -27.28
C LEU A 181 1.42 3.51 -27.28
N GLN A 182 0.10 3.75 -27.29
CA GLN A 182 -0.89 2.67 -27.26
C GLN A 182 -1.25 2.17 -28.66
N LYS A 183 -0.83 2.88 -29.72
CA LYS A 183 -1.22 2.64 -31.11
C LYS A 183 -2.74 2.62 -31.30
N THR A 184 -3.42 3.51 -30.58
CA THR A 184 -4.88 3.63 -30.58
C THR A 184 -5.31 4.92 -31.28
N LYS A 185 -6.53 4.90 -31.82
CA LYS A 185 -7.21 6.07 -32.37
C LYS A 185 -8.50 6.28 -31.60
N ILE A 186 -8.92 7.53 -31.46
CA ILE A 186 -10.22 7.86 -30.90
C ILE A 186 -11.34 7.34 -31.82
N SER A 187 -12.47 6.93 -31.22
CA SER A 187 -13.66 6.59 -32.00
C SER A 187 -14.40 7.86 -32.44
N GLU A 188 -15.10 7.81 -33.56
CA GLU A 188 -15.93 8.95 -34.02
C GLU A 188 -16.91 9.39 -32.92
N LYS A 189 -17.53 8.42 -32.24
CA LYS A 189 -18.47 8.69 -31.14
C LYS A 189 -17.82 9.44 -29.99
N ASP A 190 -16.62 9.04 -29.56
CA ASP A 190 -15.90 9.70 -28.48
C ASP A 190 -15.43 11.10 -28.90
N TYR A 191 -15.01 11.26 -30.15
CA TYR A 191 -14.63 12.57 -30.69
C TYR A 191 -15.82 13.55 -30.72
N GLN A 192 -17.02 13.09 -31.10
CA GLN A 192 -18.23 13.91 -31.03
C GLN A 192 -18.57 14.33 -29.59
N ILE A 193 -18.39 13.43 -28.60
CA ILE A 193 -18.56 13.78 -27.18
C ILE A 193 -17.58 14.90 -26.78
N TYR A 194 -16.32 14.77 -27.17
CA TYR A 194 -15.31 15.81 -26.93
C TYR A 194 -15.71 17.15 -27.56
N LEU A 195 -16.17 17.17 -28.82
CA LEU A 195 -16.57 18.40 -29.50
C LEU A 195 -17.72 19.12 -28.79
N GLU A 196 -18.71 18.37 -28.27
CA GLU A 196 -19.82 18.98 -27.51
C GLU A 196 -19.35 19.55 -26.17
N ASP A 197 -18.42 18.89 -25.48
CA ASP A 197 -17.85 19.40 -24.24
C ASP A 197 -16.97 20.64 -24.49
N ALA A 198 -16.14 20.62 -25.54
CA ALA A 198 -15.21 21.69 -25.89
C ALA A 198 -15.91 23.03 -26.16
N LYS A 199 -17.15 23.02 -26.68
CA LYS A 199 -17.96 24.24 -26.92
C LYS A 199 -18.20 25.08 -25.68
N ARG A 200 -18.07 24.51 -24.48
CA ARG A 200 -18.28 25.21 -23.20
C ARG A 200 -17.11 26.08 -22.79
N PHE A 201 -15.98 25.97 -23.50
CA PHE A 201 -14.71 26.58 -23.10
C PHE A 201 -14.21 27.54 -24.19
N LYS A 202 -13.54 28.62 -23.77
CA LYS A 202 -13.10 29.68 -24.70
C LYS A 202 -11.83 29.28 -25.45
N ASN A 203 -10.98 28.49 -24.81
CA ASN A 203 -9.72 28.01 -25.35
C ASN A 203 -9.38 26.63 -24.75
N ARG A 204 -8.31 26.03 -25.26
CA ARG A 204 -7.86 24.70 -24.82
C ARG A 204 -7.24 24.71 -23.42
N TRP A 205 -6.79 25.86 -22.89
CA TRP A 205 -6.39 26.01 -21.48
C TRP A 205 -7.57 25.82 -20.52
N ASP A 206 -8.68 26.50 -20.77
CA ASP A 206 -9.91 26.37 -19.99
C ASP A 206 -10.41 24.90 -20.01
N TYR A 207 -10.29 24.24 -21.17
CA TYR A 207 -10.60 22.82 -21.31
C TYR A 207 -9.66 21.92 -20.51
N LEU A 208 -8.34 22.17 -20.54
CA LEU A 208 -7.35 21.45 -19.73
C LEU A 208 -7.65 21.57 -18.22
N GLN A 209 -7.98 22.77 -17.75
CA GLN A 209 -8.36 22.98 -16.35
C GLN A 209 -9.57 22.14 -15.98
N PHE A 210 -10.65 22.25 -16.76
CA PHE A 210 -11.84 21.44 -16.53
C PHE A 210 -11.52 19.95 -16.54
N TYR A 211 -10.74 19.48 -17.51
CA TYR A 211 -10.35 18.08 -17.63
C TYR A 211 -9.65 17.56 -16.37
N ASN A 212 -8.61 18.26 -15.92
CA ASN A 212 -7.83 17.87 -14.74
C ASN A 212 -8.68 17.93 -13.46
N GLU A 213 -9.54 18.94 -13.34
CA GLU A 213 -10.49 19.07 -12.24
C GLU A 213 -11.52 17.94 -12.23
N GLN A 214 -12.02 17.49 -13.39
CA GLN A 214 -12.91 16.34 -13.48
C GLN A 214 -12.19 15.05 -13.10
N ASP A 215 -10.98 14.83 -13.60
CA ASP A 215 -10.19 13.63 -13.29
C ASP A 215 -9.96 13.49 -11.77
N THR A 216 -9.73 14.59 -11.06
CA THR A 216 -9.63 14.54 -9.59
C THR A 216 -10.98 14.40 -8.88
N TYR A 217 -12.04 14.97 -9.43
CA TYR A 217 -13.38 14.89 -8.85
C TYR A 217 -13.95 13.48 -8.93
N ILE A 218 -13.80 12.79 -10.06
CA ILE A 218 -14.32 11.44 -10.26
C ILE A 218 -13.64 10.40 -9.34
N MET A 219 -12.45 10.70 -8.81
CA MET A 219 -11.77 9.85 -7.82
C MET A 219 -12.44 9.87 -6.44
N ILE A 220 -13.16 10.95 -6.08
CA ILE A 220 -13.71 11.12 -4.73
C ILE A 220 -14.68 10.00 -4.37
N LYS A 221 -15.61 9.67 -5.27
CA LYS A 221 -16.61 8.62 -5.03
C LYS A 221 -15.96 7.24 -4.80
N PRO A 222 -15.13 6.71 -5.73
CA PRO A 222 -14.38 5.48 -5.50
C PRO A 222 -13.58 5.46 -4.19
N LEU A 223 -12.87 6.54 -3.85
CA LEU A 223 -12.10 6.62 -2.61
C LEU A 223 -13.00 6.50 -1.38
N MET A 224 -14.13 7.18 -1.37
CA MET A 224 -15.08 7.11 -0.26
C MET A 224 -15.71 5.74 -0.12
N THR A 225 -16.01 5.06 -1.23
CA THR A 225 -16.47 3.67 -1.24
C THR A 225 -15.42 2.76 -0.62
N LEU A 226 -14.15 2.86 -1.05
CA LEU A 226 -13.06 2.05 -0.49
C LEU A 226 -12.86 2.30 1.01
N ILE A 227 -12.85 3.56 1.43
CA ILE A 227 -12.76 3.93 2.86
C ILE A 227 -13.91 3.30 3.64
N SER A 228 -15.14 3.40 3.13
CA SER A 228 -16.35 2.89 3.79
C SER A 228 -16.33 1.36 3.94
N LEU A 229 -15.84 0.64 2.93
CA LEU A 229 -15.68 -0.82 2.97
C LEU A 229 -14.76 -1.24 4.12
N GLN A 230 -13.68 -0.50 4.37
CA GLN A 230 -12.71 -0.86 5.41
C GLN A 230 -13.18 -0.39 6.77
N PHE A 231 -13.83 0.78 6.82
CA PHE A 231 -14.39 1.35 8.02
C PHE A 231 -15.49 0.47 8.64
N LYS A 232 -16.18 -0.35 7.84
CA LYS A 232 -17.10 -1.41 8.34
C LYS A 232 -16.44 -2.31 9.40
N TYR A 233 -15.13 -2.51 9.32
CA TYR A 233 -14.34 -3.30 10.26
C TYR A 233 -13.53 -2.43 11.24
N LYS A 234 -13.89 -1.15 11.38
CA LYS A 234 -13.19 -0.13 12.19
C LYS A 234 -11.74 0.07 11.78
N ILE A 235 -11.44 -0.13 10.49
CA ILE A 235 -10.09 0.00 9.93
C ILE A 235 -10.02 1.30 9.13
N ASP A 236 -9.07 2.16 9.50
CA ASP A 236 -8.67 3.30 8.67
C ASP A 236 -7.80 2.79 7.51
N MET A 237 -8.30 2.95 6.28
CA MET A 237 -7.60 2.52 5.07
C MET A 237 -6.22 3.19 4.91
N PHE A 238 -6.09 4.47 5.24
CA PHE A 238 -4.85 5.22 5.02
C PHE A 238 -3.80 5.00 6.10
N SER A 239 -4.16 4.33 7.20
CA SER A 239 -3.21 3.83 8.19
C SER A 239 -2.39 2.63 7.68
N PHE A 240 -2.82 2.00 6.58
CA PHE A 240 -2.15 0.84 5.98
C PHE A 240 -1.54 1.17 4.62
N MET A 241 -0.45 0.46 4.31
CA MET A 241 0.36 0.68 3.11
C MET A 241 -0.15 -0.05 1.86
N SER A 242 -1.18 -0.89 1.97
CA SER A 242 -1.73 -1.64 0.83
C SER A 242 -3.08 -2.25 1.16
N MET A 243 -3.81 -2.64 0.12
CA MET A 243 -5.03 -3.42 0.29
C MET A 243 -4.76 -4.74 1.04
N ALA A 244 -3.66 -5.44 0.73
CA ALA A 244 -3.32 -6.69 1.42
C ALA A 244 -3.13 -6.48 2.93
N ALA A 245 -2.52 -5.36 3.32
CA ALA A 245 -2.38 -4.99 4.74
C ALA A 245 -3.75 -4.70 5.38
N CYS A 246 -4.65 -3.99 4.68
CA CYS A 246 -6.03 -3.80 5.12
C CYS A 246 -6.76 -5.15 5.30
N SER A 247 -6.67 -6.07 4.33
CA SER A 247 -7.28 -7.40 4.45
C SER A 247 -6.73 -8.22 5.62
N ASN A 248 -5.43 -8.13 5.88
CA ASN A 248 -4.83 -8.80 7.03
C ASN A 248 -5.38 -8.24 8.35
N ALA A 249 -5.53 -6.92 8.44
CA ALA A 249 -6.18 -6.28 9.58
C ALA A 249 -7.65 -6.71 9.74
N ILE A 250 -8.42 -6.79 8.64
CA ILE A 250 -9.81 -7.28 8.65
C ILE A 250 -9.86 -8.72 9.16
N LYS A 251 -8.94 -9.58 8.72
CA LYS A 251 -8.85 -10.97 9.17
C LYS A 251 -8.66 -11.04 10.69
N TYR A 252 -7.77 -10.23 11.25
CA TYR A 252 -7.56 -10.18 12.70
C TYR A 252 -8.75 -9.59 13.44
N ALA A 253 -9.34 -8.50 12.93
CA ALA A 253 -10.55 -7.92 13.50
C ALA A 253 -11.69 -8.94 13.60
N LYS A 254 -11.79 -9.85 12.62
CA LYS A 254 -12.75 -10.96 12.65
C LYS A 254 -12.35 -12.13 13.53
N ALA A 255 -11.07 -12.51 13.56
CA ALA A 255 -10.61 -13.60 14.42
C ALA A 255 -10.75 -13.28 15.93
N TYR A 256 -10.71 -12.00 16.28
CA TYR A 256 -10.83 -11.50 17.65
C TYR A 256 -12.13 -10.74 17.91
N GLU A 257 -13.16 -10.93 17.08
CA GLU A 257 -14.44 -10.22 17.24
C GLU A 257 -15.12 -10.52 18.60
N ASP A 258 -14.96 -11.75 19.09
CA ASP A 258 -15.47 -12.20 20.40
C ASP A 258 -14.40 -12.14 21.51
N PHE A 259 -13.25 -11.52 21.24
CA PHE A 259 -12.20 -11.38 22.25
C PHE A 259 -12.53 -10.23 23.21
N ASP A 260 -12.77 -10.59 24.46
CA ASP A 260 -12.93 -9.70 25.60
C ASP A 260 -11.67 -9.75 26.46
N ILE A 261 -10.98 -8.62 26.58
CA ILE A 261 -9.79 -8.49 27.41
C ILE A 261 -10.07 -8.79 28.89
N ASN A 262 -11.31 -8.61 29.33
CA ASN A 262 -11.77 -8.91 30.68
C ASN A 262 -12.50 -10.27 30.76
N GLY A 263 -12.57 -10.99 29.64
CA GLY A 263 -13.25 -12.28 29.54
C GLY A 263 -12.57 -13.35 30.37
N VAL A 264 -13.37 -14.16 31.07
CA VAL A 264 -12.87 -15.34 31.78
C VAL A 264 -12.89 -16.52 30.80
N TYR A 265 -11.73 -16.84 30.25
CA TYR A 265 -11.59 -17.96 29.32
C TYR A 265 -11.35 -19.27 30.07
N PRO A 266 -12.01 -20.37 29.69
CA PRO A 266 -11.76 -21.66 30.32
C PRO A 266 -10.30 -22.07 30.11
N ASN A 267 -9.65 -22.54 31.17
CA ASN A 267 -8.39 -23.27 31.03
C ASN A 267 -8.68 -24.54 30.22
N PHE A 268 -8.35 -24.51 28.94
CA PHE A 268 -8.39 -25.72 28.11
C PHE A 268 -7.37 -26.70 28.68
N LYS A 269 -7.86 -27.74 29.37
CA LYS A 269 -7.03 -28.91 29.63
C LYS A 269 -6.75 -29.54 28.27
N ASP A 270 -5.49 -29.46 27.85
CA ASP A 270 -5.01 -30.15 26.66
C ASP A 270 -5.13 -31.66 26.93
N ASN A 271 -6.25 -32.23 26.52
CA ASN A 271 -6.54 -33.66 26.60
C ASN A 271 -5.92 -34.43 25.42
N SER A 272 -5.16 -33.76 24.54
CA SER A 272 -4.52 -34.43 23.42
C SER A 272 -3.54 -35.47 23.91
N GLN A 273 -3.60 -36.65 23.29
CA GLN A 273 -2.71 -37.75 23.63
C GLN A 273 -1.25 -37.37 23.33
N LYS A 274 -0.38 -37.56 24.32
CA LYS A 274 1.07 -37.33 24.18
C LYS A 274 1.62 -38.17 23.03
N PHE A 275 2.43 -37.54 22.18
CA PHE A 275 3.06 -38.23 21.07
C PHE A 275 4.05 -39.29 21.58
N TYR A 276 4.05 -40.46 20.94
CA TYR A 276 5.10 -41.45 21.09
C TYR A 276 5.70 -41.75 19.71
N LEU A 277 7.03 -41.72 19.62
CA LEU A 277 7.74 -41.96 18.37
C LEU A 277 7.67 -43.44 17.99
N THR A 278 7.20 -43.74 16.78
CA THR A 278 7.25 -45.08 16.18
C THR A 278 8.39 -45.17 15.18
N GLU A 279 8.95 -46.38 14.98
CA GLU A 279 10.06 -46.59 14.04
C GLU A 279 9.69 -46.18 12.61
N ASN A 280 8.50 -46.56 12.15
CA ASN A 280 8.00 -46.18 10.83
C ASN A 280 7.93 -44.65 10.64
N TYR A 281 7.52 -43.92 11.67
CA TYR A 281 7.51 -42.47 11.63
C TYR A 281 8.94 -41.91 11.57
N TRP A 282 9.85 -42.44 12.39
CA TRP A 282 11.25 -42.02 12.41
C TRP A 282 11.94 -42.25 11.06
N GLN A 283 11.82 -43.44 10.48
CA GLN A 283 12.38 -43.78 9.16
C GLN A 283 11.84 -42.87 8.05
N SER A 284 10.55 -42.51 8.11
CA SER A 284 9.96 -41.54 7.19
C SER A 284 10.60 -40.16 7.34
N LYS A 285 10.84 -39.70 8.58
CA LYS A 285 11.47 -38.40 8.85
C LYS A 285 12.95 -38.37 8.45
N VAL A 286 13.72 -39.41 8.75
CA VAL A 286 15.13 -39.55 8.35
C VAL A 286 15.28 -39.41 6.82
N ARG A 287 14.48 -40.17 6.06
CA ARG A 287 14.44 -40.05 4.58
C ARG A 287 14.08 -38.64 4.12
N GLY A 288 13.14 -37.99 4.80
CA GLY A 288 12.75 -36.61 4.53
C GLY A 288 13.89 -35.61 4.76
N TYR A 289 14.62 -35.73 5.87
CA TYR A 289 15.76 -34.86 6.18
C TYR A 289 16.91 -35.05 5.18
N GLU A 290 17.21 -36.30 4.83
CA GLU A 290 18.24 -36.62 3.84
C GLU A 290 17.91 -36.04 2.46
N SER A 291 16.67 -36.17 2.01
CA SER A 291 16.22 -35.58 0.74
C SER A 291 16.34 -34.05 0.75
N GLN A 292 15.93 -33.39 1.84
CA GLN A 292 16.04 -31.94 1.98
C GLN A 292 17.48 -31.43 1.97
N ASP A 293 18.40 -32.14 2.62
CA ASP A 293 19.80 -31.75 2.68
C ASP A 293 20.52 -31.99 1.35
N LYS A 294 20.25 -33.11 0.68
CA LYS A 294 20.76 -33.38 -0.68
C LYS A 294 20.28 -32.34 -1.69
N HIS A 295 18.99 -32.00 -1.66
CA HIS A 295 18.41 -31.00 -2.56
C HIS A 295 19.09 -29.63 -2.43
N GLN A 296 19.48 -29.27 -1.20
CA GLN A 296 20.16 -28.01 -0.89
C GLN A 296 21.69 -28.15 -0.88
N ARG A 297 22.24 -29.27 -1.39
CA ARG A 297 23.69 -29.55 -1.51
C ARG A 297 24.46 -29.40 -0.19
N ARG A 298 23.84 -29.76 0.94
CA ARG A 298 24.51 -29.77 2.25
C ARG A 298 25.30 -31.05 2.46
N ASP A 299 26.29 -30.99 3.35
CA ASP A 299 26.99 -32.19 3.83
C ASP A 299 26.02 -33.09 4.62
N THR A 300 25.91 -34.35 4.21
CA THR A 300 25.03 -35.36 4.81
C THR A 300 25.81 -36.45 5.54
N THR A 301 27.14 -36.39 5.61
CA THR A 301 27.97 -37.48 6.19
C THR A 301 27.60 -37.80 7.63
N ASN A 302 27.21 -36.78 8.41
CA ASN A 302 26.85 -36.91 9.82
C ASN A 302 25.36 -36.72 10.08
N ASN A 303 24.51 -36.89 9.07
CA ASN A 303 23.06 -36.76 9.24
C ASN A 303 22.52 -37.84 10.18
N VAL A 304 21.43 -37.51 10.87
CA VAL A 304 20.66 -38.45 11.69
C VAL A 304 20.28 -39.68 10.86
N GLN A 305 20.37 -40.85 11.51
CA GLN A 305 20.16 -42.15 10.88
C GLN A 305 19.03 -42.91 11.57
N ASP A 306 18.53 -43.97 10.93
CA ASP A 306 17.50 -44.83 11.50
C ASP A 306 17.93 -45.43 12.86
N LYS A 307 19.23 -45.73 13.03
CA LYS A 307 19.81 -46.21 14.30
C LYS A 307 19.74 -45.22 15.46
N ASP A 308 19.44 -43.95 15.21
CA ASP A 308 19.33 -42.92 16.24
C ASP A 308 17.94 -42.87 16.88
N PHE A 309 17.07 -43.83 16.55
CA PHE A 309 15.69 -43.91 16.99
C PHE A 309 15.52 -43.75 18.50
N ASP A 310 16.24 -44.51 19.32
CA ASP A 310 16.07 -44.49 20.77
C ASP A 310 16.44 -43.13 21.39
N TYR A 311 17.48 -42.48 20.86
CA TYR A 311 17.88 -41.15 21.27
C TYR A 311 16.76 -40.14 21.01
N PHE A 312 16.21 -40.11 19.79
CA PHE A 312 15.16 -39.14 19.43
C PHE A 312 13.79 -39.49 20.02
N LYS A 313 13.52 -40.76 20.30
CA LYS A 313 12.34 -41.21 21.04
C LYS A 313 12.34 -40.64 22.46
N GLN A 314 13.47 -40.71 23.16
CA GLN A 314 13.59 -40.11 24.49
C GLN A 314 13.56 -38.58 24.41
N LEU A 315 14.25 -37.99 23.44
CA LEU A 315 14.24 -36.53 23.24
C LEU A 315 12.82 -35.98 23.06
N PHE A 316 12.00 -36.55 22.17
CA PHE A 316 10.63 -36.07 21.97
C PHE A 316 9.69 -36.38 23.14
N LYS A 317 10.03 -37.34 23.99
CA LYS A 317 9.26 -37.64 25.21
C LYS A 317 9.50 -36.58 26.28
N ASP A 318 10.74 -36.13 26.44
CA ASP A 318 11.14 -35.27 27.56
C ASP A 318 11.22 -33.79 27.21
N SER A 319 11.26 -33.46 25.91
CA SER A 319 11.32 -32.09 25.41
C SER A 319 9.96 -31.58 24.93
N ASN A 320 9.89 -30.26 24.82
CA ASN A 320 8.83 -29.53 24.14
C ASN A 320 9.37 -28.92 22.84
N CYS A 321 8.49 -28.35 22.03
CA CYS A 321 8.88 -27.57 20.87
C CYS A 321 9.81 -26.42 21.30
N SER A 322 10.99 -26.35 20.67
CA SER A 322 12.01 -25.35 20.99
C SER A 322 11.61 -23.92 20.58
N ILE A 323 10.62 -23.77 19.68
CA ILE A 323 10.12 -22.47 19.22
C ILE A 323 8.94 -22.00 20.08
N CYS A 324 7.90 -22.82 20.24
CA CYS A 324 6.64 -22.40 20.86
C CYS A 324 6.41 -22.96 22.27
N GLY A 325 7.31 -23.81 22.79
CA GLY A 325 7.19 -24.42 24.12
C GLY A 325 6.08 -25.45 24.28
N CYS A 326 5.27 -25.71 23.23
CA CYS A 326 4.18 -26.68 23.28
C CYS A 326 4.68 -28.12 23.37
N LYS A 327 3.91 -28.97 24.06
CA LYS A 327 4.14 -30.42 24.12
C LYS A 327 3.87 -31.07 22.77
N PHE A 328 4.52 -32.20 22.52
CA PHE A 328 4.28 -33.02 21.34
C PHE A 328 3.07 -33.94 21.55
N THR A 329 2.12 -33.86 20.64
CA THR A 329 0.88 -34.65 20.63
C THR A 329 0.65 -35.26 19.24
N PHE A 330 -0.33 -36.13 19.10
CA PHE A 330 -0.68 -36.67 17.77
C PHE A 330 -1.15 -35.60 16.78
N ASP A 331 -1.73 -34.51 17.26
CA ASP A 331 -2.13 -33.34 16.46
C ASP A 331 -0.96 -32.36 16.26
N ASN A 332 0.02 -32.36 17.16
CA ASN A 332 1.20 -31.51 17.15
C ASN A 332 2.49 -32.35 17.09
N LYS A 333 2.67 -33.10 15.98
CA LYS A 333 3.76 -34.06 15.82
C LYS A 333 5.13 -33.36 15.80
N PRO A 334 6.17 -33.97 16.42
CA PRO A 334 7.52 -33.41 16.43
C PRO A 334 8.22 -33.57 15.08
N THR A 335 9.19 -32.70 14.86
CA THR A 335 10.17 -32.73 13.76
C THR A 335 11.48 -32.14 14.28
N LEU A 336 12.54 -32.30 13.51
CA LEU A 336 13.84 -31.69 13.80
C LEU A 336 13.97 -30.43 12.95
N ASP A 337 14.28 -29.32 13.59
CA ASP A 337 14.66 -28.07 12.95
C ASP A 337 16.17 -27.85 13.10
N ARG A 338 16.80 -27.25 12.11
CA ARG A 338 18.26 -27.05 12.11
C ARG A 338 18.63 -25.80 12.90
N ILE A 339 19.69 -25.89 13.70
CA ILE A 339 20.27 -24.73 14.40
C ILE A 339 20.99 -23.83 13.38
N ASP A 340 21.83 -24.45 12.53
CA ASP A 340 22.52 -23.80 11.42
C ASP A 340 22.00 -24.36 10.09
N ASN A 341 21.32 -23.49 9.33
CA ASN A 341 20.72 -23.83 8.04
C ASN A 341 21.73 -24.10 6.92
N SER A 342 23.02 -23.79 7.12
CA SER A 342 24.09 -24.13 6.18
C SER A 342 24.56 -25.59 6.32
N LYS A 343 24.25 -26.25 7.45
CA LYS A 343 24.67 -27.61 7.78
C LYS A 343 23.52 -28.62 7.69
N GLY A 344 23.84 -29.90 7.52
CA GLY A 344 22.86 -30.98 7.51
C GLY A 344 22.23 -31.25 8.88
N HIS A 345 21.22 -32.12 8.91
CA HIS A 345 20.55 -32.57 10.12
C HIS A 345 21.41 -33.57 10.92
N SER A 346 22.48 -33.09 11.55
CA SER A 346 23.26 -33.88 12.52
C SER A 346 22.72 -33.72 13.94
N LYS A 347 23.00 -34.68 14.84
CA LYS A 347 22.53 -34.65 16.24
C LYS A 347 22.86 -33.35 16.99
N ASN A 348 24.01 -32.75 16.69
CA ASN A 348 24.47 -31.51 17.34
C ASN A 348 23.95 -30.23 16.64
N ASN A 349 23.24 -30.36 15.52
CA ASN A 349 22.73 -29.25 14.73
C ASN A 349 21.21 -29.24 14.63
N VAL A 350 20.50 -29.97 15.50
CA VAL A 350 19.04 -30.09 15.44
C VAL A 350 18.38 -29.85 16.80
N LEU A 351 17.19 -29.26 16.75
CA LEU A 351 16.31 -29.09 17.91
C LEU A 351 14.92 -29.64 17.62
N PRO A 352 14.22 -30.18 18.63
CA PRO A 352 12.85 -30.64 18.48
C PRO A 352 11.91 -29.45 18.28
N CYS A 353 11.12 -29.46 17.21
CA CYS A 353 10.15 -28.43 16.85
C CYS A 353 8.84 -29.09 16.41
N CYS A 354 7.71 -28.38 16.42
CA CYS A 354 6.46 -28.94 15.94
C CYS A 354 6.18 -28.57 14.47
N LEU A 355 5.53 -29.50 13.76
CA LEU A 355 5.29 -29.39 12.32
C LEU A 355 4.44 -28.15 11.94
N LYS A 356 3.58 -27.70 12.85
CA LYS A 356 2.59 -26.63 12.64
C LYS A 356 3.23 -25.29 12.25
N TRP A 357 4.50 -25.08 12.59
CA TRP A 357 5.27 -23.88 12.24
C TRP A 357 6.22 -24.06 11.06
N ILE A 358 6.41 -25.28 10.54
CA ILE A 358 7.37 -25.54 9.46
C ILE A 358 6.69 -25.55 8.08
N THR A 359 5.39 -25.80 8.00
CA THR A 359 4.64 -25.85 6.71
C THR A 359 3.59 -24.74 6.54
N GLY A 360 3.64 -23.67 7.34
CA GLY A 360 2.77 -22.51 7.19
C GLY A 360 3.50 -21.25 7.62
N GLY A 361 3.92 -20.44 6.65
CA GLY A 361 4.63 -19.18 6.92
C GLY A 361 4.03 -18.03 6.10
N LEU A 362 3.74 -16.92 6.78
CA LEU A 362 3.91 -15.60 6.19
C LEU A 362 5.42 -15.32 6.21
N SER A 363 6.02 -15.01 5.06
CA SER A 363 7.45 -14.70 4.98
C SER A 363 7.73 -13.25 5.39
N ASN A 364 8.73 -13.05 6.25
CA ASN A 364 9.32 -11.75 6.58
C ASN A 364 10.85 -11.91 6.57
N VAL A 365 11.58 -10.94 6.00
CA VAL A 365 13.05 -10.86 6.05
C VAL A 365 13.43 -9.57 6.77
N MET A 366 14.26 -9.69 7.82
CA MET A 366 14.84 -8.56 8.53
C MET A 366 16.37 -8.70 8.50
N HIS A 367 17.05 -7.78 7.82
CA HIS A 367 18.51 -7.68 7.91
C HIS A 367 18.88 -6.86 9.14
N ARG A 368 19.85 -7.35 9.92
CA ARG A 368 20.47 -6.61 11.03
C ARG A 368 21.95 -6.44 10.72
N VAL A 369 22.46 -5.23 10.92
CA VAL A 369 23.88 -4.89 10.90
C VAL A 369 24.35 -4.72 12.34
N ASN A 370 25.57 -5.13 12.65
CA ASN A 370 26.16 -4.95 13.98
C ASN A 370 26.29 -3.47 14.30
N ARG A 371 25.92 -3.08 15.53
CA ARG A 371 26.56 -1.91 16.16
C ARG A 371 28.03 -2.29 16.36
N SER A 372 28.92 -1.68 15.59
CA SER A 372 30.32 -1.57 15.98
C SER A 372 30.36 -0.95 17.38
N GLY A 373 30.82 -1.74 18.35
CA GLY A 373 31.21 -1.22 19.65
C GLY A 373 32.63 -0.68 19.54
N ILE A 374 32.75 0.63 19.81
CA ILE A 374 33.94 1.41 20.19
C ILE A 374 35.10 1.41 19.18
#